data_AF-A0A9W8MAH7-F1
#
_entry.id   AF-A0A9W8MAH7-F1
#
_cell.length_a   1.000
_cell.length_b   1.000
_cell.length_c   1.000
_cell.angle_alpha   90.00
_cell.angle_beta   90.00
_cell.angle_gamma   90.00
#
_symmetry.space_group_name_H-M   'P 1'
#
loop_
_entity.id
_entity.type
_entity.pdbx_description
1 polymer ?
#
loop_
_entity_poly.entity_id
_entity_poly.type
_entity_poly.pdbx_seq_one_letter_code
_entity_poly.pdbx_strand_id
1 'polypeptide(L)'
;MTTCIGLGTVFVGGTFYLKWYKVNVLDKIELAFEAGYDPALELVRFSTSTMVASEDSDEFEEDEPLSTWTEHLRRKEQDVIDRIIEGEEPGYYFMFLGPKGCGKGTMIFNSMAAIQADGVTLCEAHPDLEVFRLRLGKVLNFEFNEDTQAGLFQRRDPPERGPALDIEIALGKLEKVALRCAKRRGKPFVLVINNIHHFRNNEEGRDLILQLQQKAEAWAAGGILTLVFSSDDFWPFHVMRKSASRMHVISVADLEQSEAMRALTRMRRDASRNSASPEEIRSIVDVVGGRLSYLNRAARSKDMEAMAKHMLDVEKGWILSRIGLIPDCDDDQKWSSCSWLLLKEFVKMRRAQEKERDEAIASGELKPEDVGDLPLPAISWYKCRQIMTRADFMEDLDRANISIDINHNVRPDSMLTLQAAIEVIEEAGFEELLNDVRNRIHEIESLRRTRELTFKDVDKGDMIRLSVDKGGADLIATIRGRNDDDDDDDDD
;
A
#
# COMPACT_ATOMS: atom_id res chain seq x y z
N MET A 1 -6.84 -65.45 -15.94
CA MET A 1 -7.59 -65.02 -14.74
C MET A 1 -6.73 -64.16 -13.80
N THR A 2 -5.54 -64.62 -13.41
CA THR A 2 -4.62 -63.90 -12.50
C THR A 2 -4.24 -62.48 -12.98
N THR A 3 -3.99 -62.27 -14.27
CA THR A 3 -3.71 -60.92 -14.82
C THR A 3 -4.92 -59.98 -14.76
N CYS A 4 -6.13 -60.49 -14.99
CA CYS A 4 -7.36 -59.69 -14.90
C CYS A 4 -7.68 -59.33 -13.45
N ILE A 5 -7.41 -60.23 -12.50
CA ILE A 5 -7.54 -59.97 -11.06
C ILE A 5 -6.51 -58.93 -10.62
N GLY A 6 -5.25 -59.04 -11.08
CA GLY A 6 -4.20 -58.05 -10.80
C GLY A 6 -4.55 -56.65 -11.33
N LEU A 7 -5.02 -56.55 -12.58
CA LEU A 7 -5.48 -55.29 -13.17
C LEU A 7 -6.70 -54.71 -12.44
N GLY A 8 -7.65 -55.56 -12.03
CA GLY A 8 -8.81 -55.17 -11.22
C GLY A 8 -8.40 -54.58 -9.87
N THR A 9 -7.47 -55.23 -9.16
CA THR A 9 -6.97 -54.74 -7.86
C THR A 9 -6.23 -53.41 -8.00
N VAL A 10 -5.41 -53.23 -9.05
CA VAL A 10 -4.72 -51.95 -9.32
C VAL A 10 -5.72 -50.84 -9.64
N PHE A 11 -6.75 -51.12 -10.44
CA PHE A 11 -7.78 -50.14 -10.77
C PHE A 11 -8.63 -49.73 -9.57
N VAL A 12 -9.07 -50.70 -8.76
CA VAL A 12 -9.83 -50.44 -7.52
C VAL A 12 -8.96 -49.72 -6.48
N GLY A 13 -7.71 -50.16 -6.31
CA GLY A 13 -6.75 -49.50 -5.42
C GLY A 13 -6.46 -48.06 -5.84
N GLY A 14 -6.23 -47.82 -7.14
CA GLY A 14 -6.00 -46.48 -7.69
C GLY A 14 -7.21 -45.55 -7.54
N THR A 15 -8.43 -46.05 -7.79
CA THR A 15 -9.65 -45.24 -7.60
C THR A 15 -9.92 -44.94 -6.13
N PHE A 16 -9.69 -45.89 -5.22
CA PHE A 16 -9.78 -45.66 -3.78
C PHE A 16 -8.74 -44.63 -3.31
N TYR A 17 -7.49 -44.77 -3.73
CA TYR A 17 -6.41 -43.83 -3.41
C TYR A 17 -6.73 -42.42 -3.89
N LEU A 18 -7.20 -42.24 -5.13
CA LEU A 18 -7.57 -40.93 -5.67
C LEU A 18 -8.74 -40.30 -4.89
N LYS A 19 -9.72 -41.10 -4.48
CA LYS A 19 -10.86 -40.61 -3.69
C LYS A 19 -10.43 -40.23 -2.28
N TRP A 20 -9.66 -41.09 -1.61
CA TRP A 20 -9.09 -40.82 -0.29
C TRP A 20 -8.21 -39.56 -0.31
N TYR A 21 -7.31 -39.43 -1.28
CA TYR A 21 -6.45 -38.27 -1.44
C TYR A 21 -7.26 -36.97 -1.60
N LYS A 22 -8.29 -36.98 -2.45
CA LYS A 22 -9.17 -35.80 -2.62
C LYS A 22 -9.87 -35.40 -1.33
N VAL A 23 -10.31 -36.37 -0.52
CA VAL A 23 -10.94 -36.10 0.78
C VAL A 23 -9.89 -35.57 1.76
N ASN A 24 -8.75 -36.24 1.87
CA ASN A 24 -7.65 -35.84 2.76
C ASN A 24 -7.16 -34.41 2.50
N VAL A 25 -7.08 -33.99 1.23
CA VAL A 25 -6.71 -32.60 0.88
C VAL A 25 -7.75 -31.59 1.37
N LEU A 26 -9.04 -31.90 1.27
CA LEU A 26 -10.09 -31.01 1.77
C LEU A 26 -10.09 -30.96 3.30
N ASP A 27 -9.85 -32.08 3.95
CA ASP A 27 -9.78 -32.16 5.42
C ASP A 27 -8.54 -31.44 5.96
N LYS A 28 -7.39 -31.49 5.27
CA LYS A 28 -6.20 -30.66 5.57
C LYS A 28 -6.53 -29.16 5.53
N ILE A 29 -7.24 -28.71 4.49
CA ILE A 29 -7.68 -27.31 4.39
C ILE A 29 -8.67 -26.95 5.50
N GLU A 30 -9.56 -27.87 5.90
CA GLU A 30 -10.48 -27.64 7.04
C GLU A 30 -9.72 -27.46 8.35
N LEU A 31 -8.69 -28.30 8.61
CA LEU A 31 -7.79 -28.19 9.75
C LEU A 31 -7.06 -26.83 9.79
N ALA A 32 -6.85 -26.20 8.63
CA ALA A 32 -6.18 -24.91 8.56
C ALA A 32 -6.94 -23.75 9.24
N PHE A 33 -8.24 -23.93 9.45
CA PHE A 33 -9.14 -22.97 10.10
C PHE A 33 -9.60 -23.45 11.48
N GLU A 34 -9.02 -24.52 12.02
CA GLU A 34 -9.30 -24.96 13.38
C GLU A 34 -8.51 -24.15 14.41
N ALA A 35 -9.09 -24.00 15.59
CA ALA A 35 -8.47 -23.26 16.69
C ALA A 35 -7.05 -23.76 16.98
N GLY A 36 -6.09 -22.83 16.97
CA GLY A 36 -4.69 -23.07 17.32
C GLY A 36 -3.76 -23.46 16.15
N TYR A 37 -4.25 -23.61 14.92
CA TYR A 37 -3.42 -24.04 13.79
C TYR A 37 -2.66 -22.90 13.07
N ASP A 38 -2.87 -21.63 13.42
CA ASP A 38 -2.29 -20.52 12.64
C ASP A 38 -0.75 -20.40 12.80
N PRO A 39 0.04 -20.60 11.72
CA PRO A 39 1.50 -20.56 11.80
C PRO A 39 2.06 -19.16 12.12
N ALA A 40 1.33 -18.09 11.78
CA ALA A 40 1.76 -16.72 12.06
C ALA A 40 1.58 -16.40 13.55
N LEU A 41 0.48 -16.84 14.17
CA LEU A 41 0.29 -16.74 15.62
C LEU A 41 1.31 -17.57 16.40
N GLU A 42 1.68 -18.76 15.93
CA GLU A 42 2.74 -19.55 16.56
C GLU A 42 4.07 -18.80 16.55
N LEU A 43 4.48 -18.24 15.40
CA LEU A 43 5.72 -17.45 15.29
C LEU A 43 5.74 -16.26 16.26
N VAL A 44 4.62 -15.53 16.38
CA VAL A 44 4.49 -14.41 17.33
C VAL A 44 4.59 -14.88 18.78
N ARG A 45 4.02 -16.03 19.12
CA ARG A 45 4.15 -16.63 20.47
C ARG A 45 5.60 -17.03 20.77
N PHE A 46 6.32 -17.58 19.79
CA PHE A 46 7.72 -17.98 19.95
C PHE A 46 8.67 -16.80 20.13
N SER A 47 8.52 -15.73 19.34
CA SER A 47 9.35 -14.53 19.48
C SER A 47 9.11 -13.81 20.82
N THR A 48 7.85 -13.74 21.28
CA THR A 48 7.51 -13.19 22.61
C THR A 48 8.18 -13.98 23.75
N SER A 49 8.28 -15.31 23.62
CA SER A 49 8.86 -16.18 24.64
C SER A 49 10.39 -16.11 24.71
N THR A 50 11.05 -15.77 23.61
CA THR A 50 12.52 -15.77 23.49
C THR A 50 13.15 -14.49 24.05
N MET A 51 12.45 -13.36 24.00
CA MET A 51 12.97 -12.06 24.44
C MET A 51 12.89 -11.80 25.95
N VAL A 52 12.12 -12.59 26.71
CA VAL A 52 12.15 -12.55 28.18
C VAL A 52 13.51 -13.02 28.74
N ALA A 53 14.42 -13.53 27.89
CA ALA A 53 15.72 -14.06 28.28
C ALA A 53 16.95 -13.20 27.88
N SER A 54 16.79 -12.09 27.15
CA SER A 54 17.92 -11.28 26.66
C SER A 54 17.67 -9.78 26.82
N GLU A 55 18.12 -9.19 27.93
CA GLU A 55 17.96 -7.76 28.24
C GLU A 55 19.08 -6.85 27.70
N ASP A 56 20.08 -7.35 26.97
CA ASP A 56 21.29 -6.58 26.60
C ASP A 56 21.69 -6.70 25.12
N SER A 57 20.87 -6.22 24.19
CA SER A 57 21.33 -5.93 22.83
C SER A 57 20.66 -4.68 22.25
N ASP A 58 21.41 -3.59 22.17
CA ASP A 58 21.08 -2.33 21.48
C ASP A 58 21.15 -2.49 19.93
N GLU A 59 20.54 -3.55 19.37
CA GLU A 59 20.36 -3.71 17.92
C GLU A 59 18.87 -3.56 17.58
N PHE A 60 18.55 -2.46 16.89
CA PHE A 60 17.20 -2.12 16.47
C PHE A 60 16.78 -2.97 15.26
N GLU A 61 16.29 -4.19 15.51
CA GLU A 61 15.53 -4.92 14.49
C GLU A 61 14.10 -4.35 14.41
N GLU A 62 13.65 -3.99 13.20
CA GLU A 62 12.32 -3.42 12.95
C GLU A 62 11.16 -4.42 13.07
N ASP A 63 11.46 -5.70 13.30
CA ASP A 63 10.50 -6.82 13.27
C ASP A 63 10.36 -7.55 14.64
N GLU A 64 10.27 -6.79 15.74
CA GLU A 64 9.99 -7.33 17.08
C GLU A 64 8.48 -7.59 17.33
N PRO A 65 8.10 -8.62 18.10
CA PRO A 65 6.70 -9.04 18.22
C PRO A 65 5.81 -8.09 19.02
N LEU A 66 4.55 -8.12 18.59
CA LEU A 66 3.47 -7.15 18.75
C LEU A 66 2.78 -7.13 20.13
N SER A 67 3.25 -7.86 21.14
CA SER A 67 2.32 -8.63 21.99
C SER A 67 2.10 -8.17 23.44
N THR A 68 2.78 -7.15 23.99
CA THR A 68 2.53 -6.79 25.42
C THR A 68 1.82 -5.46 25.64
N TRP A 69 2.17 -4.41 24.91
CA TRP A 69 1.57 -3.06 25.12
C TRP A 69 0.28 -2.84 24.32
N THR A 70 0.04 -3.64 23.28
CA THR A 70 -1.10 -3.50 22.36
C THR A 70 -2.39 -4.09 22.94
N GLU A 71 -2.30 -5.04 23.88
CA GLU A 71 -3.46 -5.65 24.56
C GLU A 71 -4.34 -4.61 25.28
N HIS A 72 -3.77 -3.46 25.64
CA HIS A 72 -4.45 -2.43 26.44
C HIS A 72 -4.74 -1.12 25.69
N LEU A 73 -4.42 -1.05 24.38
CA LEU A 73 -4.74 0.10 23.53
C LEU A 73 -5.83 -0.28 22.52
N ARG A 74 -7.07 -0.34 23.01
CA ARG A 74 -8.25 -0.59 22.16
C ARG A 74 -8.55 0.65 21.33
N ARG A 75 -8.45 0.53 20.01
CA ARG A 75 -8.76 1.61 19.04
C ARG A 75 -10.26 1.65 18.73
N LYS A 76 -10.73 2.77 18.18
CA LYS A 76 -12.13 2.93 17.75
C LYS A 76 -12.56 1.90 16.69
N GLU A 77 -11.64 1.46 15.85
CA GLU A 77 -11.89 0.45 14.81
C GLU A 77 -11.89 -0.98 15.35
N GLN A 78 -11.33 -1.23 16.54
CA GLN A 78 -11.08 -2.59 17.06
C GLN A 78 -12.37 -3.40 17.16
N ASP A 79 -13.46 -2.83 17.70
CA ASP A 79 -14.73 -3.55 17.86
C ASP A 79 -15.31 -4.01 16.51
N VAL A 80 -15.08 -3.23 15.45
CA VAL A 80 -15.52 -3.59 14.09
C VAL A 80 -14.63 -4.68 13.52
N ILE A 81 -13.31 -4.57 13.71
CA ILE A 81 -12.35 -5.56 13.25
C ILE A 81 -12.56 -6.90 13.96
N ASP A 82 -12.80 -6.91 15.27
CA ASP A 82 -13.10 -8.11 16.05
C ASP A 82 -14.29 -8.86 15.42
N ARG A 83 -15.43 -8.18 15.19
CA ARG A 83 -16.61 -8.79 14.55
C ARG A 83 -16.33 -9.34 13.14
N ILE A 84 -15.52 -8.64 12.36
CA ILE A 84 -15.13 -9.10 11.01
C ILE A 84 -14.30 -10.38 11.09
N ILE A 85 -13.29 -10.40 11.96
CA ILE A 85 -12.37 -11.53 12.14
C ILE A 85 -13.08 -12.73 12.77
N GLU A 86 -14.06 -12.49 13.65
CA GLU A 86 -14.90 -13.53 14.24
C GLU A 86 -15.88 -14.18 13.24
N GLY A 87 -16.10 -13.53 12.08
CA GLY A 87 -17.02 -13.96 11.04
C GLY A 87 -18.47 -13.53 11.27
N GLU A 88 -18.72 -12.51 12.09
CA GLU A 88 -20.07 -12.02 12.42
C GLU A 88 -20.68 -11.09 11.35
N GLU A 89 -19.87 -10.62 10.40
CA GLU A 89 -20.26 -9.72 9.31
C GLU A 89 -20.28 -10.44 7.95
N PRO A 90 -21.23 -11.36 7.68
CA PRO A 90 -21.34 -12.06 6.40
C PRO A 90 -21.89 -11.14 5.30
N GLY A 91 -21.70 -11.53 4.03
CA GLY A 91 -22.27 -10.78 2.89
C GLY A 91 -21.33 -9.76 2.27
N TYR A 92 -20.19 -9.51 2.91
CA TYR A 92 -19.22 -8.49 2.56
C TYR A 92 -17.79 -9.03 2.57
N TYR A 93 -16.89 -8.30 1.93
CA TYR A 93 -15.45 -8.48 2.10
C TYR A 93 -14.82 -7.12 2.41
N PHE A 94 -13.67 -7.12 3.07
CA PHE A 94 -13.16 -5.91 3.71
C PHE A 94 -11.79 -5.51 3.16
N MET A 95 -11.54 -4.21 3.11
CA MET A 95 -10.24 -3.61 2.80
C MET A 95 -9.84 -2.72 3.97
N PHE A 96 -8.76 -3.06 4.66
CA PHE A 96 -8.15 -2.22 5.68
C PHE A 96 -7.09 -1.37 5.01
N LEU A 97 -7.34 -0.06 4.94
CA LEU A 97 -6.47 0.89 4.27
C LEU A 97 -5.90 1.88 5.27
N GLY A 98 -4.61 2.12 5.23
CA GLY A 98 -3.99 3.18 6.00
C GLY A 98 -2.48 3.02 6.01
N PRO A 99 -1.72 4.06 6.39
CA PRO A 99 -0.27 4.01 6.30
C PRO A 99 0.42 2.88 7.09
N LYS A 100 1.68 2.58 6.73
CA LYS A 100 2.53 1.62 7.44
C LYS A 100 2.71 2.06 8.90
N GLY A 101 2.52 1.14 9.84
CA GLY A 101 2.76 1.42 11.27
C GLY A 101 1.60 2.08 12.03
N CYS A 102 0.41 2.23 11.42
CA CYS A 102 -0.81 2.66 12.15
C CYS A 102 -1.46 1.53 13.00
N GLY A 103 -0.94 0.30 12.93
CA GLY A 103 -1.43 -0.83 13.74
C GLY A 103 -2.49 -1.72 13.07
N LYS A 104 -2.66 -1.67 11.75
CA LYS A 104 -3.61 -2.54 11.00
C LYS A 104 -3.37 -4.02 11.29
N GLY A 105 -2.12 -4.47 11.09
CA GLY A 105 -1.71 -5.84 11.38
C GLY A 105 -1.93 -6.20 12.86
N THR A 106 -1.60 -5.27 13.77
CA THR A 106 -1.82 -5.44 15.21
C THR A 106 -3.27 -5.69 15.58
N MET A 107 -4.20 -4.91 15.02
CA MET A 107 -5.62 -5.12 15.30
C MET A 107 -6.11 -6.48 14.80
N ILE A 108 -5.63 -6.91 13.62
CA ILE A 108 -5.94 -8.25 13.08
C ILE A 108 -5.39 -9.34 14.00
N PHE A 109 -4.11 -9.28 14.37
CA PHE A 109 -3.47 -10.27 15.22
C PHE A 109 -4.13 -10.35 16.61
N ASN A 110 -4.48 -9.21 17.21
CA ASN A 110 -5.17 -9.18 18.49
C ASN A 110 -6.55 -9.86 18.41
N SER A 111 -7.29 -9.61 17.33
CA SER A 111 -8.59 -10.26 17.07
C SER A 111 -8.43 -11.77 16.90
N MET A 112 -7.45 -12.20 16.08
CA MET A 112 -7.17 -13.61 15.85
C MET A 112 -6.72 -14.32 17.13
N ALA A 113 -5.89 -13.67 17.95
CA ALA A 113 -5.42 -14.22 19.22
C ALA A 113 -6.56 -14.41 20.21
N ALA A 114 -7.51 -13.47 20.28
CA ALA A 114 -8.68 -13.55 21.16
C ALA A 114 -9.56 -14.78 20.89
N ILE A 115 -9.68 -15.18 19.61
CA ILE A 115 -10.42 -16.39 19.20
C ILE A 115 -9.53 -17.61 18.94
N GLN A 116 -8.25 -17.54 19.30
CA GLN A 116 -7.27 -18.61 19.03
C GLN A 116 -7.24 -19.06 17.55
N ALA A 117 -7.42 -18.12 16.63
CA ALA A 117 -7.57 -18.36 15.19
C ALA A 117 -8.72 -19.31 14.78
N ASP A 118 -9.75 -19.46 15.61
CA ASP A 118 -10.90 -20.30 15.23
C ASP A 118 -11.68 -19.73 14.04
N GLY A 119 -11.60 -20.41 12.90
CA GLY A 119 -12.28 -20.02 11.66
C GLY A 119 -11.60 -18.91 10.87
N VAL A 120 -10.39 -18.50 11.26
CA VAL A 120 -9.62 -17.46 10.57
C VAL A 120 -8.20 -17.93 10.27
N THR A 121 -7.67 -17.52 9.13
CA THR A 121 -6.28 -17.75 8.77
C THR A 121 -5.69 -16.52 8.09
N LEU A 122 -4.38 -16.28 8.27
CA LEU A 122 -3.69 -15.11 7.75
C LEU A 122 -2.57 -15.50 6.78
N CYS A 123 -2.59 -14.87 5.60
CA CYS A 123 -1.56 -15.00 4.57
C CYS A 123 -0.93 -13.64 4.29
N GLU A 124 0.39 -13.60 4.21
CA GLU A 124 1.13 -12.40 3.81
C GLU A 124 1.37 -12.37 2.30
N ALA A 125 0.99 -11.27 1.66
CA ALA A 125 1.31 -11.01 0.27
C ALA A 125 2.84 -10.89 0.06
N HIS A 126 3.27 -11.16 -1.16
CA HIS A 126 4.68 -11.07 -1.54
C HIS A 126 4.80 -10.54 -2.98
N PRO A 127 5.86 -9.78 -3.33
CA PRO A 127 6.05 -9.28 -4.69
C PRO A 127 6.26 -10.38 -5.75
N ASP A 128 6.80 -11.52 -5.33
CA ASP A 128 6.94 -12.72 -6.14
C ASP A 128 5.72 -13.64 -5.92
N LEU A 129 5.02 -13.95 -7.02
CA LEU A 129 3.83 -14.79 -7.02
C LEU A 129 4.11 -16.25 -6.67
N GLU A 130 5.31 -16.76 -6.97
CA GLU A 130 5.72 -18.11 -6.57
C GLU A 130 5.83 -18.21 -5.05
N VAL A 131 6.45 -17.20 -4.42
CA VAL A 131 6.54 -17.12 -2.96
C VAL A 131 5.15 -16.95 -2.34
N PHE A 132 4.29 -16.12 -2.93
CA PHE A 132 2.90 -15.99 -2.47
C PHE A 132 2.13 -17.31 -2.61
N ARG A 133 2.29 -18.05 -3.72
CA ARG A 133 1.72 -19.40 -3.90
C ARG A 133 2.12 -20.29 -2.72
N LEU A 134 3.41 -20.40 -2.41
CA LEU A 134 3.92 -21.23 -1.32
C LEU A 134 3.38 -20.81 0.06
N ARG A 135 3.33 -19.50 0.34
CA ARG A 135 2.75 -18.97 1.59
C ARG A 135 1.28 -19.32 1.71
N LEU A 136 0.48 -19.11 0.66
CA LEU A 136 -0.93 -19.47 0.63
C LEU A 136 -1.13 -20.97 0.82
N GLY A 137 -0.29 -21.80 0.20
CA GLY A 137 -0.28 -23.25 0.43
C GLY A 137 -0.07 -23.61 1.89
N LYS A 138 0.97 -23.07 2.52
CA LYS A 138 1.27 -23.31 3.94
C LYS A 138 0.09 -22.90 4.84
N VAL A 139 -0.46 -21.71 4.61
CA VAL A 139 -1.57 -21.15 5.39
C VAL A 139 -2.84 -22.01 5.24
N LEU A 140 -3.11 -22.53 4.04
CA LEU A 140 -4.24 -23.42 3.78
C LEU A 140 -3.95 -24.90 4.05
N ASN A 141 -2.78 -25.25 4.61
CA ASN A 141 -2.31 -26.63 4.74
C ASN A 141 -2.45 -27.43 3.42
N PHE A 142 -2.14 -26.76 2.32
CA PHE A 142 -2.28 -27.24 0.96
C PHE A 142 -0.92 -27.36 0.29
N GLU A 143 -0.54 -28.60 0.01
CA GLU A 143 0.64 -28.93 -0.81
C GLU A 143 0.24 -28.83 -2.29
N PHE A 144 0.89 -27.91 -3.01
CA PHE A 144 0.84 -27.92 -4.47
C PHE A 144 1.54 -29.18 -4.96
N ASN A 145 0.93 -29.85 -5.94
CA ASN A 145 1.20 -31.24 -6.33
C ASN A 145 2.61 -31.54 -6.92
N GLU A 146 3.63 -30.75 -6.57
CA GLU A 146 5.03 -30.91 -6.98
C GLU A 146 5.59 -32.30 -6.56
N ASP A 147 5.08 -32.90 -5.48
CA ASP A 147 5.55 -34.20 -4.94
C ASP A 147 4.58 -35.39 -5.08
N THR A 148 3.48 -35.25 -5.83
CA THR A 148 2.58 -36.41 -5.99
C THR A 148 3.25 -37.52 -6.81
N GLN A 149 3.51 -38.68 -6.19
CA GLN A 149 3.87 -39.94 -6.85
C GLN A 149 2.89 -40.37 -7.98
N ALA A 150 1.79 -39.64 -8.21
CA ALA A 150 0.98 -39.74 -9.42
C ALA A 150 1.76 -39.47 -10.71
N GLY A 151 2.92 -38.78 -10.64
CA GLY A 151 3.87 -38.65 -11.74
C GLY A 151 4.41 -39.99 -12.27
N LEU A 152 4.45 -41.05 -11.43
CA LEU A 152 4.86 -42.40 -11.88
C LEU A 152 3.94 -43.00 -12.95
N PHE A 153 2.68 -42.53 -13.05
CA PHE A 153 1.70 -43.03 -14.01
C PHE A 153 1.30 -41.98 -15.07
N GLN A 154 1.85 -40.77 -15.00
CA GLN A 154 1.61 -39.70 -15.98
C GLN A 154 2.84 -39.57 -16.90
N ARG A 155 2.71 -40.04 -18.14
CA ARG A 155 3.75 -39.98 -19.18
C ARG A 155 4.02 -38.58 -19.74
N ARG A 156 3.33 -37.56 -19.23
CA ARG A 156 3.40 -36.19 -19.71
C ARG A 156 3.66 -35.34 -18.49
N ASP A 157 4.81 -34.68 -18.45
CA ASP A 157 5.04 -33.62 -17.49
C ASP A 157 3.83 -32.67 -17.60
N PRO A 158 3.10 -32.42 -16.50
CA PRO A 158 2.08 -31.39 -16.53
C PRO A 158 2.78 -30.11 -17.03
N PRO A 159 2.21 -29.38 -18.02
CA PRO A 159 2.80 -28.10 -18.40
C PRO A 159 2.98 -27.27 -17.14
N GLU A 160 4.15 -26.66 -16.96
CA GLU A 160 4.44 -25.76 -15.84
C GLU A 160 3.26 -24.81 -15.68
N ARG A 161 2.49 -24.99 -14.61
CA ARG A 161 1.36 -24.14 -14.30
C ARG A 161 1.93 -22.89 -13.67
N GLY A 162 1.55 -21.72 -14.19
CA GLY A 162 1.92 -20.47 -13.57
C GLY A 162 1.32 -20.35 -12.16
N PRO A 163 1.94 -19.57 -11.26
CA PRO A 163 1.57 -19.48 -9.86
C PRO A 163 0.12 -19.00 -9.66
N ALA A 164 -0.37 -18.10 -10.52
CA ALA A 164 -1.74 -17.61 -10.49
C ALA A 164 -2.80 -18.73 -10.67
N LEU A 165 -2.53 -19.70 -11.54
CA LEU A 165 -3.44 -20.82 -11.79
C LEU A 165 -3.45 -21.80 -10.59
N ASP A 166 -2.30 -22.04 -9.98
CA ASP A 166 -2.22 -22.88 -8.80
C ASP A 166 -2.94 -22.24 -7.61
N ILE A 167 -2.78 -20.93 -7.42
CA ILE A 167 -3.56 -20.14 -6.47
C ILE A 167 -5.06 -20.32 -6.74
N GLU A 168 -5.52 -20.21 -7.99
CA GLU A 168 -6.93 -20.44 -8.34
C GLU A 168 -7.44 -21.81 -7.93
N ILE A 169 -6.61 -22.85 -8.11
CA ILE A 169 -6.96 -24.22 -7.74
C ILE A 169 -7.06 -24.36 -6.22
N ALA A 170 -6.13 -23.78 -5.47
CA ALA A 170 -6.14 -23.78 -4.01
C ALA A 170 -7.41 -23.08 -3.49
N LEU A 171 -7.72 -21.89 -4.01
CA LEU A 171 -8.93 -21.14 -3.66
C LEU A 171 -10.21 -21.91 -4.04
N GLY A 172 -10.23 -22.60 -5.18
CA GLY A 172 -11.36 -23.47 -5.58
C GLY A 172 -11.55 -24.71 -4.69
N LYS A 173 -10.49 -25.21 -4.04
CA LYS A 173 -10.59 -26.26 -3.01
C LYS A 173 -11.09 -25.67 -1.69
N LEU A 174 -10.55 -24.52 -1.29
CA LEU A 174 -11.02 -23.77 -0.12
C LEU A 174 -12.52 -23.47 -0.20
N GLU A 175 -13.02 -23.05 -1.36
CA GLU A 175 -14.44 -22.80 -1.59
C GLU A 175 -15.33 -24.02 -1.25
N LYS A 176 -14.88 -25.23 -1.61
CA LYS A 176 -15.61 -26.47 -1.30
C LYS A 176 -15.64 -26.76 0.20
N VAL A 177 -14.55 -26.45 0.90
CA VAL A 177 -14.45 -26.61 2.36
C VAL A 177 -15.32 -25.56 3.04
N ALA A 178 -15.21 -24.29 2.65
CA ALA A 178 -16.04 -23.20 3.15
C ALA A 178 -17.54 -23.47 3.00
N LEU A 179 -18.00 -23.97 1.84
CA LEU A 179 -19.40 -24.37 1.61
C LEU A 179 -19.88 -25.46 2.58
N ARG A 180 -19.01 -26.42 2.93
CA ARG A 180 -19.32 -27.51 3.85
C ARG A 180 -19.36 -27.00 5.30
N CYS A 181 -18.38 -26.19 5.68
CA CYS A 181 -18.18 -25.73 7.05
C CYS A 181 -19.12 -24.60 7.43
N ALA A 182 -19.47 -23.68 6.51
CA ALA A 182 -20.41 -22.60 6.78
C ALA A 182 -21.77 -23.12 7.28
N LYS A 183 -22.27 -24.23 6.71
CA LYS A 183 -23.50 -24.90 7.17
C LYS A 183 -23.39 -25.50 8.57
N ARG A 184 -22.19 -25.93 8.98
CA ARG A 184 -21.93 -26.57 10.28
C ARG A 184 -21.65 -25.54 11.38
N ARG A 185 -20.86 -24.51 11.07
CA ARG A 185 -20.43 -23.46 11.99
C ARG A 185 -21.46 -22.35 12.16
N GLY A 186 -22.34 -22.13 11.18
CA GLY A 186 -23.31 -21.03 11.18
C GLY A 186 -22.71 -19.65 10.89
N LYS A 187 -21.40 -19.59 10.62
CA LYS A 187 -20.65 -18.37 10.27
C LYS A 187 -19.61 -18.69 9.17
N PRO A 188 -19.28 -17.71 8.29
CA PRO A 188 -18.26 -17.88 7.24
C PRO A 188 -16.87 -18.07 7.84
N PHE A 189 -15.96 -18.68 7.06
CA PHE A 189 -14.53 -18.58 7.35
C PHE A 189 -14.00 -17.19 7.03
N VAL A 190 -12.88 -16.81 7.64
CA VAL A 190 -12.20 -15.54 7.36
C VAL A 190 -10.80 -15.84 6.83
N LEU A 191 -10.49 -15.32 5.63
CA LEU A 191 -9.13 -15.38 5.08
C LEU A 191 -8.59 -13.96 5.01
N VAL A 192 -7.54 -13.69 5.76
CA VAL A 192 -6.85 -12.40 5.74
C VAL A 192 -5.68 -12.48 4.75
N ILE A 193 -5.62 -11.55 3.80
CA ILE A 193 -4.45 -11.35 2.93
C ILE A 193 -3.84 -10.00 3.30
N ASN A 194 -2.74 -10.04 4.04
CA ASN A 194 -2.07 -8.84 4.56
C ASN A 194 -1.09 -8.27 3.52
N ASN A 195 -0.91 -6.94 3.55
CA ASN A 195 0.03 -6.18 2.73
C ASN A 195 -0.10 -6.37 1.20
N ILE A 196 -1.33 -6.34 0.68
CA ILE A 196 -1.60 -6.64 -0.74
C ILE A 196 -0.95 -5.64 -1.73
N HIS A 197 -0.54 -4.47 -1.25
CA HIS A 197 0.26 -3.51 -2.01
C HIS A 197 1.62 -4.06 -2.45
N HIS A 198 2.10 -5.14 -1.84
CA HIS A 198 3.32 -5.83 -2.26
C HIS A 198 3.17 -6.60 -3.58
N PHE A 199 1.96 -7.00 -3.99
CA PHE A 199 1.75 -7.51 -5.35
C PHE A 199 2.07 -6.37 -6.30
N ARG A 200 3.23 -6.39 -6.97
CA ARG A 200 3.73 -5.24 -7.75
C ARG A 200 2.61 -4.65 -8.61
N ASN A 201 2.56 -3.32 -8.76
CA ASN A 201 1.57 -2.64 -9.60
C ASN A 201 1.88 -2.80 -11.11
N ASN A 202 2.12 -4.04 -11.55
CA ASN A 202 2.31 -4.49 -12.92
C ASN A 202 1.07 -5.29 -13.37
N GLU A 203 1.10 -5.80 -14.61
CA GLU A 203 -0.01 -6.59 -15.16
C GLU A 203 -0.32 -7.82 -14.30
N GLU A 204 0.70 -8.64 -13.97
CA GLU A 204 0.54 -9.86 -13.18
C GLU A 204 -0.05 -9.63 -11.78
N GLY A 205 0.45 -8.63 -11.05
CA GLY A 205 -0.04 -8.29 -9.71
C GLY A 205 -1.46 -7.72 -9.72
N ARG A 206 -1.79 -6.89 -10.73
CA ARG A 206 -3.16 -6.39 -10.94
C ARG A 206 -4.12 -7.53 -11.25
N ASP A 207 -3.73 -8.45 -12.12
CA ASP A 207 -4.54 -9.60 -12.50
C ASP A 207 -4.80 -10.52 -11.30
N LEU A 208 -3.79 -10.78 -10.46
CA LEU A 208 -3.98 -11.55 -9.23
C LEU A 208 -4.93 -10.86 -8.26
N ILE A 209 -4.81 -9.54 -8.04
CA ILE A 209 -5.74 -8.79 -7.17
C ILE A 209 -7.17 -8.89 -7.72
N LEU A 210 -7.36 -8.75 -9.03
CA LEU A 210 -8.66 -8.90 -9.67
C LEU A 210 -9.23 -10.32 -9.49
N GLN A 211 -8.40 -11.35 -9.62
CA GLN A 211 -8.78 -12.74 -9.37
C GLN A 211 -9.22 -12.94 -7.91
N LEU A 212 -8.44 -12.45 -6.95
CA LEU A 212 -8.78 -12.50 -5.52
C LEU A 212 -10.07 -11.72 -5.22
N GLN A 213 -10.26 -10.56 -5.86
CA GLN A 213 -11.47 -9.76 -5.72
C GLN A 213 -12.71 -10.50 -6.26
N GLN A 214 -12.61 -11.16 -7.42
CA GLN A 214 -13.72 -11.93 -7.99
C GLN A 214 -14.16 -13.06 -7.04
N LYS A 215 -13.19 -13.74 -6.41
CA LYS A 215 -13.48 -14.73 -5.34
C LYS A 215 -14.13 -14.08 -4.13
N ALA A 216 -13.62 -12.93 -3.70
CA ALA A 216 -14.18 -12.17 -2.57
C ALA A 216 -15.65 -11.82 -2.79
N GLU A 217 -15.99 -11.29 -3.97
CA GLU A 217 -17.36 -10.96 -4.35
C GLU A 217 -18.28 -12.20 -4.33
N ALA A 218 -17.82 -13.31 -4.93
CA ALA A 218 -18.60 -14.55 -4.99
C ALA A 218 -18.82 -15.18 -3.60
N TRP A 219 -17.78 -15.24 -2.78
CA TRP A 219 -17.83 -15.87 -1.46
C TRP A 219 -18.58 -15.01 -0.44
N ALA A 220 -18.45 -13.69 -0.52
CA ALA A 220 -19.25 -12.75 0.25
C ALA A 220 -20.74 -12.90 -0.11
N ALA A 221 -21.08 -12.94 -1.40
CA ALA A 221 -22.47 -13.14 -1.85
C ALA A 221 -23.07 -14.48 -1.37
N GLY A 222 -22.24 -15.54 -1.30
CA GLY A 222 -22.64 -16.85 -0.79
C GLY A 222 -22.66 -16.96 0.74
N GLY A 223 -22.08 -16.01 1.47
CA GLY A 223 -21.94 -16.08 2.94
C GLY A 223 -21.08 -17.24 3.43
N ILE A 224 -20.12 -17.71 2.61
CA ILE A 224 -19.30 -18.88 2.92
C ILE A 224 -17.91 -18.53 3.44
N LEU A 225 -17.34 -17.43 2.94
CA LEU A 225 -16.01 -16.96 3.30
C LEU A 225 -15.94 -15.45 3.15
N THR A 226 -15.36 -14.78 4.14
CA THR A 226 -15.08 -13.35 4.16
C THR A 226 -13.59 -13.14 3.90
N LEU A 227 -13.26 -12.47 2.79
CA LEU A 227 -11.89 -12.04 2.51
C LEU A 227 -11.61 -10.69 3.17
N VAL A 228 -10.48 -10.58 3.85
CA VAL A 228 -10.00 -9.32 4.45
C VAL A 228 -8.67 -8.97 3.82
N PHE A 229 -8.62 -7.87 3.09
CA PHE A 229 -7.40 -7.33 2.50
C PHE A 229 -6.84 -6.23 3.40
N SER A 230 -5.52 -6.16 3.53
CA SER A 230 -4.85 -5.03 4.21
C SER A 230 -3.82 -4.41 3.27
N SER A 231 -3.79 -3.08 3.21
CA SER A 231 -2.91 -2.32 2.33
C SER A 231 -2.39 -1.06 3.02
N ASP A 232 -1.10 -0.77 2.82
CA ASP A 232 -0.48 0.48 3.21
C ASP A 232 -0.67 1.55 2.12
N ASP A 233 -0.56 1.12 0.85
CA ASP A 233 -0.72 1.98 -0.33
C ASP A 233 -2.17 2.04 -0.81
N PHE A 234 -2.51 3.12 -1.52
CA PHE A 234 -3.81 3.39 -2.13
C PHE A 234 -4.08 2.60 -3.42
N TRP A 235 -3.04 2.24 -4.18
CA TRP A 235 -3.20 1.68 -5.53
C TRP A 235 -4.04 0.38 -5.60
N PRO A 236 -3.96 -0.59 -4.66
CA PRO A 236 -4.79 -1.80 -4.74
C PRO A 236 -6.28 -1.45 -4.60
N PHE A 237 -6.61 -0.54 -3.70
CA PHE A 237 -7.96 -0.03 -3.55
C PHE A 237 -8.45 0.67 -4.83
N HIS A 238 -7.60 1.49 -5.46
CA HIS A 238 -7.95 2.13 -6.74
C HIS A 238 -8.28 1.09 -7.82
N VAL A 239 -7.51 0.01 -7.93
CA VAL A 239 -7.77 -1.07 -8.90
C VAL A 239 -9.10 -1.76 -8.59
N MET A 240 -9.30 -2.14 -7.32
CA MET A 240 -10.47 -2.92 -6.90
C MET A 240 -11.77 -2.12 -6.91
N ARG A 241 -11.73 -0.80 -6.68
CA ARG A 241 -12.92 0.06 -6.60
C ARG A 241 -13.84 -0.06 -7.82
N LYS A 242 -13.30 -0.36 -9.01
CA LYS A 242 -14.07 -0.47 -10.26
C LYS A 242 -15.15 -1.56 -10.22
N SER A 243 -14.88 -2.66 -9.52
CA SER A 243 -15.73 -3.86 -9.49
C SER A 243 -16.16 -4.23 -8.07
N ALA A 244 -16.15 -3.26 -7.15
CA ALA A 244 -16.42 -3.45 -5.73
C ALA A 244 -17.89 -3.20 -5.40
N SER A 245 -18.71 -4.25 -5.44
CA SER A 245 -20.13 -4.21 -5.07
C SER A 245 -20.35 -4.51 -3.58
N ARG A 246 -19.51 -5.36 -2.98
CA ARG A 246 -19.61 -5.82 -1.59
C ARG A 246 -18.40 -5.45 -0.73
N MET A 247 -17.50 -4.63 -1.25
CA MET A 247 -16.31 -4.19 -0.53
C MET A 247 -16.65 -3.12 0.49
N HIS A 248 -16.30 -3.36 1.76
CA HIS A 248 -16.29 -2.33 2.80
C HIS A 248 -14.85 -1.92 3.11
N VAL A 249 -14.60 -0.61 3.10
CA VAL A 249 -13.26 -0.08 3.39
C VAL A 249 -13.24 0.48 4.81
N ILE A 250 -12.29 0.01 5.63
CA ILE A 250 -12.00 0.55 6.95
C ILE A 250 -10.70 1.31 6.84
N SER A 251 -10.76 2.63 7.03
CA SER A 251 -9.56 3.47 7.05
C SER A 251 -9.01 3.53 8.46
N VAL A 252 -7.75 3.14 8.62
CA VAL A 252 -7.02 3.19 9.89
C VAL A 252 -6.04 4.35 9.83
N ALA A 253 -6.35 5.41 10.57
CA ALA A 253 -5.54 6.62 10.62
C ALA A 253 -4.58 6.61 11.82
N ASP A 254 -3.75 7.65 11.92
CA ASP A 254 -2.97 7.93 13.13
C ASP A 254 -3.90 8.25 14.30
N LEU A 255 -3.39 8.06 15.52
CA LEU A 255 -4.10 8.45 16.74
C LEU A 255 -4.25 9.97 16.81
N GLU A 256 -5.34 10.43 17.40
CA GLU A 256 -5.46 11.83 17.81
C GLU A 256 -4.45 12.11 18.93
N GLN A 257 -3.98 13.34 19.10
CA GLN A 257 -2.95 13.73 20.08
C GLN A 257 -3.33 13.31 21.50
N SER A 258 -4.60 13.48 21.89
CA SER A 258 -5.04 13.04 23.21
C SER A 258 -4.91 11.52 23.41
N GLU A 259 -5.17 10.73 22.36
CA GLU A 259 -5.00 9.28 22.34
C GLU A 259 -3.50 8.91 22.25
N ALA A 260 -2.73 9.62 21.45
CA ALA A 260 -1.29 9.45 21.25
C ALA A 260 -0.51 9.72 22.53
N MET A 261 -0.84 10.79 23.28
CA MET A 261 -0.24 11.08 24.58
C MET A 261 -0.52 9.96 25.59
N ARG A 262 -1.76 9.46 25.63
CA ARG A 262 -2.14 8.32 26.47
C ARG A 262 -1.40 7.04 26.07
N ALA A 263 -1.31 6.77 24.76
CA ALA A 263 -0.60 5.62 24.22
C ALA A 263 0.89 5.70 24.56
N LEU A 264 1.55 6.83 24.30
CA LEU A 264 2.97 7.05 24.62
C LEU A 264 3.26 6.85 26.11
N THR A 265 2.42 7.42 26.99
CA THR A 265 2.55 7.25 28.44
C THR A 265 2.48 5.78 28.86
N ARG A 266 1.56 5.01 28.26
CA ARG A 266 1.39 3.59 28.55
C ARG A 266 2.56 2.76 28.03
N MET A 267 2.90 2.93 26.75
CA MET A 267 4.06 2.27 26.12
C MET A 267 5.34 2.53 26.91
N ARG A 268 5.54 3.76 27.41
CA ARG A 268 6.69 4.15 28.23
C ARG A 268 6.76 3.37 29.54
N ARG A 269 5.60 3.20 30.19
CA ARG A 269 5.46 2.41 31.43
C ARG A 269 5.70 0.93 31.18
N ASP A 270 5.14 0.38 30.11
CA ASP A 270 5.28 -1.03 29.74
C ASP A 270 6.73 -1.38 29.37
N ALA A 271 7.44 -0.44 28.73
CA ALA A 271 8.88 -0.54 28.47
C ALA A 271 9.75 -0.39 29.72
N SER A 272 9.16 -0.33 30.92
CA SER A 272 9.84 -0.16 32.22
C SER A 272 10.82 1.03 32.24
N ARG A 273 10.49 2.10 31.50
CA ARG A 273 11.28 3.34 31.47
C ARG A 273 10.74 4.36 32.49
N ASN A 274 11.55 5.37 32.78
CA ASN A 274 11.14 6.47 33.66
C ASN A 274 9.90 7.18 33.11
N SER A 275 8.97 7.50 34.01
CA SER A 275 7.79 8.29 33.68
C SER A 275 8.21 9.70 33.25
N ALA A 276 7.69 10.14 32.12
CA ALA A 276 7.88 11.48 31.59
C ALA A 276 6.81 12.44 32.10
N SER A 277 7.12 13.74 32.07
CA SER A 277 6.11 14.77 32.38
C SER A 277 5.06 14.86 31.27
N PRO A 278 3.82 15.33 31.54
CA PRO A 278 2.82 15.54 30.50
C PRO A 278 3.26 16.53 29.41
N GLU A 279 4.09 17.52 29.77
CA GLU A 279 4.65 18.51 28.85
C GLU A 279 5.69 17.88 27.91
N GLU A 280 6.57 17.04 28.45
CA GLU A 280 7.54 16.26 27.66
C GLU A 280 6.79 15.34 26.67
N ILE A 281 5.81 14.57 27.14
CA ILE A 281 4.99 13.69 26.29
C ILE A 281 4.32 14.49 25.16
N ARG A 282 3.76 15.66 25.47
CA ARG A 282 3.12 16.53 24.47
C ARG A 282 4.13 16.99 23.41
N SER A 283 5.31 17.46 23.84
CA SER A 283 6.39 17.88 22.96
C SER A 283 6.81 16.76 21.98
N ILE A 284 6.93 15.52 22.48
CA ILE A 284 7.24 14.36 21.62
C ILE A 284 6.13 14.10 20.61
N VAL A 285 4.86 14.12 21.04
CA VAL A 285 3.72 13.88 20.14
C VAL A 285 3.57 14.99 19.10
N ASP A 286 3.91 16.24 19.43
CA ASP A 286 3.85 17.37 18.48
C ASP A 286 4.87 17.24 17.32
N VAL A 287 6.00 16.58 17.59
CA VAL A 287 7.01 16.27 16.58
C VAL A 287 6.63 15.00 15.81
N VAL A 288 6.36 13.92 16.55
CA VAL A 288 6.26 12.56 16.01
C VAL A 288 4.88 12.25 15.41
N GLY A 289 3.83 12.88 15.95
CA GLY A 289 2.44 12.60 15.62
C GLY A 289 1.87 11.34 16.30
N GLY A 290 0.72 10.89 15.82
CA GLY A 290 -0.05 9.78 16.40
C GLY A 290 0.25 8.39 15.83
N ARG A 291 1.30 8.24 15.02
CA ARG A 291 1.66 6.95 14.40
C ARG A 291 2.18 5.98 15.46
N LEU A 292 1.52 4.84 15.63
CA LEU A 292 1.85 3.87 16.69
C LEU A 292 3.29 3.36 16.65
N SER A 293 3.82 3.06 15.46
CA SER A 293 5.21 2.60 15.32
C SER A 293 6.21 3.64 15.82
N TYR A 294 5.99 4.92 15.51
CA TYR A 294 6.88 6.00 15.96
C TYR A 294 6.74 6.26 17.46
N LEU A 295 5.51 6.23 17.99
CA LEU A 295 5.27 6.34 19.44
C LEU A 295 5.94 5.20 20.21
N ASN A 296 5.86 3.96 19.73
CA ASN A 296 6.52 2.82 20.36
C ASN A 296 8.05 2.96 20.34
N ARG A 297 8.62 3.44 19.22
CA ARG A 297 10.06 3.70 19.08
C ARG A 297 10.54 4.78 20.06
N ALA A 298 9.80 5.88 20.18
CA ALA A 298 10.08 6.93 21.16
C ALA A 298 9.91 6.41 22.60
N ALA A 299 8.84 5.66 22.89
CA ALA A 299 8.55 5.14 24.22
C ALA A 299 9.67 4.24 24.78
N ARG A 300 10.33 3.45 23.93
CA ARG A 300 11.38 2.51 24.33
C ARG A 300 12.77 3.13 24.48
N SER A 301 13.02 4.29 23.88
CA SER A 301 14.35 4.94 23.92
C SER A 301 14.72 5.36 25.35
N LYS A 302 16.00 5.62 25.65
CA LYS A 302 16.37 6.18 26.96
C LYS A 302 15.91 7.64 27.07
N ASP A 303 16.20 8.41 26.02
CA ASP A 303 15.82 9.80 25.83
C ASP A 303 14.79 9.91 24.69
N MET A 304 13.57 10.35 25.01
CA MET A 304 12.49 10.46 24.02
C MET A 304 12.69 11.66 23.10
N GLU A 305 13.22 12.77 23.60
CA GLU A 305 13.45 13.98 22.80
C GLU A 305 14.55 13.76 21.78
N ALA A 306 15.66 13.14 22.19
CA ALA A 306 16.73 12.78 21.29
C ALA A 306 16.25 11.80 20.20
N MET A 307 15.39 10.83 20.58
CA MET A 307 14.81 9.88 19.62
C MET A 307 13.84 10.56 18.65
N ALA A 308 12.99 11.49 19.12
CA ALA A 308 12.09 12.24 18.26
C ALA A 308 12.85 13.08 17.23
N LYS A 309 13.91 13.77 17.66
CA LYS A 309 14.81 14.52 16.76
C LYS A 309 15.49 13.60 15.75
N HIS A 310 16.03 12.48 16.21
CA HIS A 310 16.66 11.49 15.32
C HIS A 310 15.67 10.95 14.27
N MET A 311 14.42 10.65 14.65
CA MET A 311 13.39 10.22 13.69
C MET A 311 13.07 11.32 12.68
N LEU A 312 13.02 12.59 13.11
CA LEU A 312 12.83 13.73 12.22
C LEU A 312 13.99 13.89 11.24
N ASP A 313 15.24 13.78 11.70
CA ASP A 313 16.44 13.85 10.87
C ASP A 313 16.48 12.72 9.83
N VAL A 314 16.10 11.50 10.22
CA VAL A 314 16.02 10.34 9.33
C VAL A 314 14.94 10.56 8.26
N GLU A 315 13.75 11.03 8.66
CA GLU A 315 12.66 11.32 7.73
C GLU A 315 13.04 12.43 6.74
N LYS A 316 13.68 13.51 7.24
CA LYS A 316 14.23 14.59 6.42
C LYS A 316 15.26 14.08 5.42
N GLY A 317 16.21 13.27 5.87
CA GLY A 317 17.22 12.64 5.01
C GLY A 317 16.59 11.75 3.94
N TRP A 318 15.55 11.00 4.29
CA TRP A 318 14.83 10.15 3.37
C TRP A 318 14.06 10.97 2.31
N ILE A 319 13.30 12.00 2.70
CA ILE A 319 12.58 12.88 1.77
C ILE A 319 13.56 13.54 0.80
N LEU A 320 14.68 14.09 1.31
CA LEU A 320 15.71 14.70 0.48
C LEU A 320 16.39 13.69 -0.47
N SER A 321 16.53 12.43 -0.07
CA SER A 321 17.06 11.38 -0.95
C SER A 321 16.11 11.05 -2.12
N ARG A 322 14.80 11.20 -1.91
CA ARG A 322 13.78 10.78 -2.87
C ARG A 322 13.28 11.90 -3.78
N ILE A 323 13.16 13.11 -3.24
CA ILE A 323 12.66 14.30 -3.93
C ILE A 323 13.60 15.50 -3.80
N GLY A 324 14.88 15.30 -3.47
CA GLY A 324 15.85 16.40 -3.37
C GLY A 324 15.95 17.25 -4.64
N LEU A 325 16.12 18.56 -4.44
CA LEU A 325 16.41 19.52 -5.50
C LEU A 325 17.92 19.54 -5.74
N ILE A 326 18.36 19.37 -6.99
CA ILE A 326 19.79 19.45 -7.32
C ILE A 326 19.99 20.69 -8.21
N PRO A 327 20.77 21.69 -7.76
CA PRO A 327 21.09 22.85 -8.58
C PRO A 327 21.73 22.43 -9.92
N ASP A 328 21.43 23.17 -10.98
CA ASP A 328 22.08 23.03 -12.30
C ASP A 328 22.10 21.61 -12.90
N CYS A 329 21.11 20.78 -12.56
CA CYS A 329 20.98 19.45 -13.11
C CYS A 329 20.17 19.48 -14.40
N ASP A 330 20.70 18.85 -15.45
CA ASP A 330 20.03 18.72 -16.75
C ASP A 330 19.14 17.47 -16.86
N ASP A 331 19.22 16.56 -15.86
CA ASP A 331 18.36 15.38 -15.76
C ASP A 331 16.95 15.74 -15.24
N ASP A 332 15.97 14.85 -15.45
CA ASP A 332 14.55 15.13 -15.21
C ASP A 332 14.21 15.39 -13.72
N GLN A 333 14.24 16.66 -13.31
CA GLN A 333 13.85 17.12 -11.97
C GLN A 333 12.37 17.51 -11.82
N LYS A 334 11.53 17.16 -12.80
CA LYS A 334 10.09 17.44 -12.71
C LYS A 334 9.48 16.75 -11.50
N TRP A 335 9.93 15.55 -11.19
CA TRP A 335 9.51 14.80 -10.01
C TRP A 335 9.74 15.59 -8.71
N SER A 336 10.99 15.96 -8.44
CA SER A 336 11.37 16.70 -7.23
C SER A 336 10.68 18.06 -7.14
N SER A 337 10.75 18.88 -8.20
CA SER A 337 10.18 20.24 -8.19
C SER A 337 8.66 20.24 -8.00
N CYS A 338 7.92 19.34 -8.65
CA CYS A 338 6.47 19.24 -8.48
C CYS A 338 6.08 18.75 -7.08
N SER A 339 6.85 17.81 -6.52
CA SER A 339 6.63 17.28 -5.17
C SER A 339 6.82 18.37 -4.12
N TRP A 340 7.86 19.20 -4.24
CA TRP A 340 8.10 20.33 -3.34
C TRP A 340 7.05 21.44 -3.46
N LEU A 341 6.48 21.68 -4.64
CA LEU A 341 5.33 22.58 -4.76
C LEU A 341 4.12 22.10 -3.95
N LEU A 342 3.87 20.79 -3.97
CA LEU A 342 2.80 20.20 -3.18
C LEU A 342 3.08 20.28 -1.67
N LEU A 343 4.29 19.90 -1.24
CA LEU A 343 4.71 20.01 0.17
C LEU A 343 4.64 21.46 0.67
N LYS A 344 5.04 22.43 -0.15
CA LYS A 344 4.95 23.85 0.18
C LYS A 344 3.50 24.30 0.42
N GLU A 345 2.55 23.81 -0.37
CA GLU A 345 1.13 24.11 -0.11
C GLU A 345 0.63 23.47 1.18
N PHE A 346 1.06 22.24 1.54
CA PHE A 346 0.73 21.66 2.84
C PHE A 346 1.32 22.46 4.01
N VAL A 347 2.57 22.91 3.92
CA VAL A 347 3.21 23.76 4.94
C VAL A 347 2.47 25.08 5.09
N LYS A 348 2.11 25.73 3.97
CA LYS A 348 1.33 26.96 3.98
C LYS A 348 -0.03 26.77 4.65
N MET A 349 -0.73 25.67 4.36
CA MET A 349 -1.99 25.32 5.04
C MET A 349 -1.77 25.11 6.54
N ARG A 350 -0.71 24.41 6.93
CA ARG A 350 -0.38 24.19 8.35
C ARG A 350 -0.13 25.50 9.09
N ARG A 351 0.67 26.41 8.51
CA ARG A 351 0.93 27.73 9.09
C ARG A 351 -0.33 28.58 9.20
N ALA A 352 -1.25 28.48 8.24
CA ALA A 352 -2.55 29.13 8.32
C ALA A 352 -3.40 28.58 9.48
N GLN A 353 -3.47 27.25 9.63
CA GLN A 353 -4.18 26.60 10.75
C GLN A 353 -3.59 27.00 12.12
N GLU A 354 -2.26 27.04 12.24
CA GLU A 354 -1.58 27.48 13.47
C GLU A 354 -1.88 28.94 13.78
N LYS A 355 -1.87 29.80 12.76
CA LYS A 355 -2.21 31.22 12.93
C LYS A 355 -3.66 31.42 13.35
N GLU A 356 -4.61 30.75 12.72
CA GLU A 356 -6.03 30.80 13.08
C GLU A 356 -6.27 30.33 14.51
N ARG A 357 -5.58 29.26 14.92
CA ARG A 357 -5.59 28.76 16.30
C ARG A 357 -5.05 29.80 17.27
N ASP A 358 -3.89 30.38 16.98
CA ASP A 358 -3.25 31.36 17.86
C ASP A 358 -4.09 32.65 17.97
N GLU A 359 -4.73 33.08 16.88
CA GLU A 359 -5.69 34.18 16.85
C GLU A 359 -6.95 33.87 17.69
N ALA A 360 -7.47 32.64 17.63
CA ALA A 360 -8.64 32.21 18.42
C ALA A 360 -8.34 32.05 19.92
N ILE A 361 -7.10 31.67 20.28
CA ILE A 361 -6.62 31.68 21.66
C ILE A 361 -6.50 33.14 22.15
N ALA A 362 -5.93 34.02 21.33
CA ALA A 362 -5.77 35.43 21.68
C ALA A 362 -7.09 36.19 21.81
N SER A 363 -8.12 35.82 21.02
CA SER A 363 -9.48 36.39 21.12
C SER A 363 -10.27 35.86 22.31
N GLY A 364 -9.79 34.81 22.99
CA GLY A 364 -10.47 34.17 24.10
C GLY A 364 -11.65 33.28 23.70
N GLU A 365 -11.83 33.01 22.39
CA GLU A 365 -12.84 32.09 21.87
C GLU A 365 -12.50 30.63 22.18
N LEU A 366 -11.21 30.30 22.27
CA LEU A 366 -10.70 28.99 22.63
C LEU A 366 -9.74 29.08 23.82
N LYS A 367 -9.92 28.22 24.82
CA LYS A 367 -8.91 28.06 25.88
C LYS A 367 -7.74 27.24 25.34
N PRO A 368 -6.49 27.50 25.77
CA PRO A 368 -5.31 26.70 25.38
C PRO A 368 -5.45 25.20 25.67
N GLU A 369 -6.31 24.85 26.63
CA GLU A 369 -6.62 23.50 27.09
C GLU A 369 -7.68 22.79 26.23
N ASP A 370 -8.53 23.57 25.54
CA ASP A 370 -9.64 23.10 24.67
C ASP A 370 -9.26 23.14 23.18
N VAL A 371 -8.01 23.48 22.87
CA VAL A 371 -7.46 23.43 21.51
C VAL A 371 -7.41 21.97 21.08
N GLY A 372 -8.42 21.54 20.34
CA GLY A 372 -8.38 20.27 19.62
C GLY A 372 -7.21 20.24 18.64
N ASP A 373 -6.82 19.05 18.24
CA ASP A 373 -5.73 18.89 17.28
C ASP A 373 -5.97 19.63 15.98
N LEU A 374 -4.90 20.26 15.51
CA LEU A 374 -4.86 20.73 14.14
C LEU A 374 -4.72 19.51 13.23
N PRO A 375 -5.75 19.19 12.41
CA PRO A 375 -5.69 18.05 11.52
C PRO A 375 -4.56 18.23 10.51
N LEU A 376 -3.96 17.12 10.07
CA LEU A 376 -2.98 17.15 8.99
C LEU A 376 -3.58 17.83 7.75
N PRO A 377 -2.83 18.73 7.08
CA PRO A 377 -3.28 19.35 5.84
C PRO A 377 -3.66 18.31 4.80
N ALA A 378 -4.79 18.52 4.15
CA ALA A 378 -5.31 17.64 3.13
C ALA A 378 -5.77 18.45 1.91
N ILE A 379 -5.37 18.02 0.72
CA ILE A 379 -5.71 18.65 -0.55
C ILE A 379 -6.33 17.57 -1.44
N SER A 380 -7.44 17.87 -2.11
CA SER A 380 -8.04 16.91 -3.05
C SER A 380 -7.06 16.54 -4.17
N TRP A 381 -7.07 15.28 -4.61
CA TRP A 381 -6.24 14.76 -5.69
C TRP A 381 -6.30 15.64 -6.94
N TYR A 382 -7.50 16.10 -7.30
CA TYR A 382 -7.69 17.00 -8.44
C TYR A 382 -6.90 18.31 -8.27
N LYS A 383 -6.93 18.89 -7.07
CA LYS A 383 -6.20 20.13 -6.78
C LYS A 383 -4.69 19.91 -6.73
N CYS A 384 -4.22 18.76 -6.21
CA CYS A 384 -2.81 18.37 -6.28
C CYS A 384 -2.31 18.35 -7.74
N ARG A 385 -3.09 17.76 -8.66
CA ARG A 385 -2.75 17.77 -10.10
C ARG A 385 -2.65 19.18 -10.69
N GLN A 386 -3.45 20.13 -10.21
CA GLN A 386 -3.35 21.53 -10.63
C GLN A 386 -2.08 22.20 -10.09
N ILE A 387 -1.75 21.97 -8.81
CA ILE A 387 -0.56 22.54 -8.15
C ILE A 387 0.71 21.99 -8.79
N MET A 388 0.78 20.68 -8.97
CA MET A 388 1.93 19.99 -9.56
C MET A 388 2.03 20.17 -11.08
N THR A 389 0.93 20.52 -11.75
CA THR A 389 0.82 20.53 -13.23
C THR A 389 1.13 19.17 -13.90
N ARG A 390 1.17 18.09 -13.12
CA ARG A 390 1.42 16.70 -13.53
C ARG A 390 0.43 15.76 -12.85
N ALA A 391 0.08 14.67 -13.52
CA ALA A 391 -0.98 13.76 -13.10
C ALA A 391 -0.50 12.33 -12.79
N ASP A 392 0.63 11.96 -13.39
CA ASP A 392 1.23 10.64 -13.37
C ASP A 392 2.02 10.35 -12.09
N PHE A 393 2.49 11.40 -11.41
CA PHE A 393 3.32 11.27 -10.21
C PHE A 393 2.57 10.88 -8.93
N MET A 394 1.24 11.00 -8.92
CA MET A 394 0.45 10.79 -7.70
C MET A 394 0.59 9.39 -7.10
N GLU A 395 0.60 8.34 -7.93
CA GLU A 395 0.75 6.96 -7.44
C GLU A 395 2.13 6.71 -6.82
N ASP A 396 3.19 7.28 -7.41
CA ASP A 396 4.54 7.14 -6.87
C ASP A 396 4.74 8.00 -5.62
N LEU A 397 3.97 9.10 -5.47
CA LEU A 397 4.03 9.96 -4.29
C LEU A 397 3.38 9.30 -3.09
N ASP A 398 2.35 8.47 -3.30
CA ASP A 398 1.77 7.62 -2.28
C ASP A 398 2.81 6.70 -1.62
N ARG A 399 3.77 6.21 -2.41
CA ARG A 399 4.93 5.44 -1.92
C ARG A 399 6.05 6.30 -1.35
N ALA A 400 6.02 7.61 -1.57
CA ALA A 400 7.03 8.58 -1.16
C ALA A 400 6.57 9.43 0.06
N ASN A 401 5.86 8.80 1.01
CA ASN A 401 5.30 9.41 2.22
C ASN A 401 4.31 10.56 1.97
N ILE A 402 3.59 10.55 0.84
CA ILE A 402 2.44 11.45 0.60
C ILE A 402 1.20 10.61 0.36
N SER A 403 0.50 10.25 1.43
CA SER A 403 -0.59 9.28 1.38
C SER A 403 -1.89 9.81 0.80
N ILE A 404 -2.69 8.88 0.28
CA ILE A 404 -3.97 9.15 -0.37
C ILE A 404 -5.08 8.39 0.33
N ASP A 405 -6.14 9.11 0.74
CA ASP A 405 -7.28 8.51 1.41
C ASP A 405 -8.38 8.02 0.44
N ILE A 406 -9.36 7.31 0.99
CA ILE A 406 -10.52 6.78 0.26
C ILE A 406 -11.34 7.86 -0.47
N ASN A 407 -11.33 9.09 0.05
CA ASN A 407 -12.04 10.25 -0.49
C ASN A 407 -11.19 11.03 -1.51
N HIS A 408 -10.02 10.50 -1.86
CA HIS A 408 -9.05 11.11 -2.76
C HIS A 408 -8.52 12.44 -2.23
N ASN A 409 -8.39 12.57 -0.91
CA ASN A 409 -7.58 13.62 -0.31
C ASN A 409 -6.16 13.10 -0.14
N VAL A 410 -5.22 13.94 -0.56
CA VAL A 410 -3.79 13.75 -0.49
C VAL A 410 -3.27 14.53 0.70
N ARG A 411 -2.42 13.89 1.50
CA ARG A 411 -1.87 14.45 2.73
C ARG A 411 -0.42 14.01 2.89
N PRO A 412 0.42 14.73 3.67
CA PRO A 412 1.64 14.13 4.20
C PRO A 412 1.30 12.84 4.94
N ASP A 413 2.13 11.80 4.81
CA ASP A 413 1.84 10.50 5.41
C ASP A 413 1.70 10.61 6.94
N SER A 414 2.58 11.37 7.58
CA SER A 414 2.62 11.54 9.03
C SER A 414 2.94 12.98 9.44
N MET A 415 2.83 13.27 10.74
CA MET A 415 3.29 14.55 11.29
C MET A 415 4.81 14.71 11.14
N LEU A 416 5.60 13.64 11.28
CA LEU A 416 7.04 13.68 11.04
C LEU A 416 7.36 14.15 9.62
N THR A 417 6.67 13.60 8.61
CA THR A 417 6.85 13.99 7.21
C THR A 417 6.53 15.48 7.02
N LEU A 418 5.47 15.97 7.66
CA LEU A 418 5.12 17.39 7.61
C LEU A 418 6.19 18.26 8.30
N GLN A 419 6.68 17.88 9.48
CA GLN A 419 7.73 18.61 10.18
C GLN A 419 9.04 18.63 9.38
N ALA A 420 9.42 17.51 8.78
CA ALA A 420 10.59 17.42 7.91
C ALA A 420 10.46 18.35 6.70
N ALA A 421 9.27 18.41 6.08
CA ALA A 421 9.00 19.34 4.99
C ALA A 421 9.05 20.80 5.45
N ILE A 422 8.53 21.11 6.65
CA ILE A 422 8.61 22.45 7.24
C ILE A 422 10.06 22.89 7.39
N GLU A 423 10.92 22.06 7.98
CA GLU A 423 12.34 22.40 8.15
C GLU A 423 13.01 22.72 6.82
N VAL A 424 12.81 21.90 5.79
CA VAL A 424 13.45 22.10 4.48
C VAL A 424 12.90 23.34 3.78
N ILE A 425 11.59 23.59 3.84
CA ILE A 425 10.97 24.74 3.15
C ILE A 425 11.34 26.06 3.82
N GLU A 426 11.53 26.05 5.15
CA GLU A 426 11.89 27.24 5.93
C GLU A 426 13.41 27.49 5.99
N GLU A 427 14.23 26.59 5.44
CA GLU A 427 15.66 26.82 5.26
C GLU A 427 15.94 28.03 4.34
N ALA A 428 16.95 28.81 4.72
CA ALA A 428 17.35 29.99 3.95
C ALA A 428 17.81 29.59 2.54
N GLY A 429 17.23 30.21 1.51
CA GLY A 429 17.57 29.95 0.10
C GLY A 429 16.77 28.84 -0.57
N PHE A 430 15.89 28.11 0.15
CA PHE A 430 15.06 27.07 -0.44
C PHE A 430 14.17 27.59 -1.58
N GLU A 431 13.54 28.76 -1.39
CA GLU A 431 12.65 29.35 -2.40
C GLU A 431 13.41 29.73 -3.69
N GLU A 432 14.63 30.24 -3.55
CA GLU A 432 15.49 30.57 -4.69
C GLU A 432 15.89 29.28 -5.42
N LEU A 433 16.37 28.27 -4.68
CA LEU A 433 16.71 26.96 -5.20
C LEU A 433 15.56 26.30 -5.98
N LEU A 434 14.35 26.30 -5.42
CA LEU A 434 13.17 25.73 -6.07
C LEU A 434 12.81 26.48 -7.36
N ASN A 435 12.89 27.81 -7.35
CA ASN A 435 12.59 28.61 -8.54
C ASN A 435 13.67 28.44 -9.62
N ASP A 436 14.95 28.34 -9.25
CA ASP A 436 16.05 28.09 -10.18
C ASP A 436 15.92 26.73 -10.87
N VAL A 437 15.65 25.66 -10.11
CA VAL A 437 15.39 24.33 -10.67
C VAL A 437 14.19 24.37 -11.63
N ARG A 438 13.10 25.06 -11.26
CA ARG A 438 11.92 25.18 -12.12
C ARG A 438 12.19 25.97 -13.39
N ASN A 439 12.95 27.07 -13.30
CA ASN A 439 13.37 27.86 -14.44
C ASN A 439 14.23 27.02 -15.39
N ARG A 440 15.17 26.25 -14.85
CA ARG A 440 16.02 25.33 -15.62
C ARG A 440 15.20 24.26 -16.35
N ILE A 441 14.23 23.64 -15.68
CA ILE A 441 13.31 22.68 -16.30
C ILE A 441 12.55 23.35 -17.46
N HIS A 442 12.05 24.57 -17.26
CA HIS A 442 11.33 25.30 -18.29
C HIS A 442 12.23 25.64 -19.50
N GLU A 443 13.49 26.03 -19.27
CA GLU A 443 14.48 26.24 -20.34
C GLU A 443 14.72 24.97 -21.15
N ILE A 444 14.95 23.83 -20.48
CA ILE A 444 15.18 22.53 -21.13
C ILE A 444 13.94 22.10 -21.92
N GLU A 445 12.73 22.26 -21.37
CA GLU A 445 11.50 21.98 -22.10
C GLU A 445 11.31 22.89 -23.31
N SER A 446 11.66 24.17 -23.18
CA SER A 446 11.64 25.12 -24.30
C SER A 446 12.59 24.68 -25.41
N LEU A 447 13.81 24.28 -25.08
CA LEU A 447 14.79 23.74 -26.03
C LEU A 447 14.29 22.45 -26.70
N ARG A 448 13.66 21.54 -25.95
CA ARG A 448 13.07 20.32 -26.53
C ARG A 448 11.86 20.59 -27.42
N ARG A 449 11.15 21.70 -27.23
CA ARG A 449 10.08 22.16 -28.13
C ARG A 449 10.62 22.80 -29.40
N THR A 450 11.86 23.27 -29.40
CA THR A 450 12.55 23.71 -30.61
C THR A 450 13.16 22.53 -31.35
N ARG A 451 12.87 22.40 -32.65
CA ARG A 451 13.51 21.40 -33.51
C ARG A 451 14.87 21.92 -33.97
N GLU A 452 15.93 21.18 -33.68
CA GLU A 452 17.26 21.45 -34.23
C GLU A 452 17.34 20.93 -35.68
N LEU A 453 17.84 21.77 -36.59
CA LEU A 453 18.14 21.38 -37.97
C LEU A 453 19.65 21.30 -38.11
N THR A 454 20.19 20.08 -38.09
CA THR A 454 21.61 19.83 -38.35
C THR A 454 21.82 19.59 -39.84
N PHE A 455 22.57 20.47 -40.49
CA PHE A 455 22.97 20.29 -41.89
C PHE A 455 24.24 19.46 -41.94
N LYS A 456 24.25 18.41 -42.77
CA LYS A 456 25.43 17.59 -43.04
C LYS A 456 25.93 17.94 -44.44
N ASP A 457 27.25 17.93 -44.62
CA ASP A 457 27.94 18.20 -45.89
C ASP A 457 27.77 19.64 -46.40
N VAL A 458 28.18 20.63 -45.59
CA VAL A 458 28.20 22.06 -45.96
C VAL A 458 29.65 22.53 -45.95
N ASP A 459 30.15 23.02 -47.08
CA ASP A 459 31.50 23.53 -47.25
C ASP A 459 31.58 25.07 -47.12
N LYS A 460 32.80 25.58 -46.97
CA LYS A 460 33.06 27.01 -46.76
C LYS A 460 32.72 27.81 -48.04
N GLY A 461 31.53 28.38 -48.08
CA GLY A 461 31.01 29.15 -49.22
C GLY A 461 29.59 28.74 -49.64
N ASP A 462 29.08 27.64 -49.10
CA ASP A 462 27.73 27.17 -49.40
C ASP A 462 26.67 28.09 -48.82
N MET A 463 25.60 28.32 -49.60
CA MET A 463 24.48 29.16 -49.22
C MET A 463 23.26 28.30 -48.91
N ILE A 464 22.87 28.27 -47.65
CA ILE A 464 21.65 27.61 -47.19
C ILE A 464 20.52 28.63 -47.15
N ARG A 465 19.43 28.39 -47.89
CA ARG A 465 18.23 29.23 -47.85
C ARG A 465 17.16 28.56 -47.00
N LEU A 466 16.92 29.11 -45.82
CA LEU A 466 15.86 28.66 -44.91
C LEU A 466 14.64 29.56 -45.05
N SER A 467 13.47 28.94 -45.21
CA SER A 467 12.17 29.62 -45.15
C SER A 467 11.34 28.95 -44.07
N VAL A 468 10.92 29.71 -43.06
CA VAL A 468 10.08 29.22 -41.96
C VAL A 468 8.70 29.84 -42.12
N ASP A 469 7.73 29.04 -42.58
CA ASP A 469 6.34 29.45 -42.60
C ASP A 469 5.72 29.15 -41.22
N LYS A 470 5.40 30.20 -40.46
CA LYS A 470 4.76 30.09 -39.14
C LYS A 470 3.23 30.11 -39.21
N GLY A 471 2.64 30.23 -40.40
CA GLY A 471 1.20 30.45 -40.58
C GLY A 471 0.64 29.58 -41.70
N GLY A 472 0.87 28.26 -41.64
CA GLY A 472 0.64 27.25 -42.70
C GLY A 472 -0.78 27.10 -43.29
N ALA A 473 -1.45 28.19 -43.63
CA ALA A 473 -2.77 28.23 -44.26
C ALA A 473 -2.93 29.35 -45.31
N ASP A 474 -2.09 30.41 -45.33
CA ASP A 474 -2.27 31.50 -46.30
C ASP A 474 -1.71 31.20 -47.71
N LEU A 475 -1.09 30.03 -47.94
CA LEU A 475 -0.61 29.61 -49.26
C LEU A 475 -1.64 28.82 -50.09
N ILE A 476 -2.71 28.28 -49.49
CA ILE A 476 -3.72 27.50 -50.23
C ILE A 476 -4.64 28.43 -51.06
N ALA A 477 -4.77 29.70 -50.68
CA ALA A 477 -5.56 30.69 -51.41
C ALA A 477 -4.90 31.17 -52.72
N THR A 478 -3.58 31.04 -52.87
CA THR A 478 -2.86 31.50 -54.08
C THR A 478 -2.68 30.38 -55.12
N ILE A 479 -2.89 29.11 -54.74
CA ILE A 479 -2.82 27.95 -55.65
C ILE A 479 -4.17 27.65 -56.32
N ARG A 480 -5.30 28.14 -55.78
CA ARG A 480 -6.62 28.09 -56.46
C ARG A 480 -6.87 29.25 -57.44
N GLY A 481 -5.84 30.04 -57.73
CA GLY A 481 -5.86 31.15 -58.68
C GLY A 481 -5.03 30.89 -59.92
N ARG A 482 -5.07 29.67 -60.48
CA ARG A 482 -4.60 29.41 -61.85
C ARG A 482 -5.09 28.05 -62.38
N ASN A 483 -5.99 28.12 -63.36
CA ASN A 483 -6.37 27.13 -64.37
C ASN A 483 -7.40 26.05 -63.98
N ASP A 484 -8.67 26.39 -64.16
CA ASP A 484 -9.59 25.69 -65.09
C ASP A 484 -9.88 26.79 -66.15
N ASP A 485 -9.63 26.67 -67.46
CA ASP A 485 -10.10 25.63 -68.37
C ASP A 485 -9.00 25.18 -69.38
N ASP A 486 -8.97 23.87 -69.57
CA ASP A 486 -8.25 23.13 -70.61
C ASP A 486 -8.98 23.19 -71.96
N ASP A 487 -8.20 23.06 -73.04
CA ASP A 487 -8.63 22.74 -74.40
C ASP A 487 -9.35 21.37 -74.44
N ASP A 488 -10.38 21.22 -75.28
CA ASP A 488 -10.83 19.92 -75.80
C ASP A 488 -11.33 20.04 -77.26
N ASP A 489 -10.49 19.48 -78.15
CA ASP A 489 -10.76 18.54 -79.25
C ASP A 489 -11.77 18.82 -80.41
N ASP A 490 -11.17 18.89 -81.61
CA ASP A 490 -11.38 18.16 -82.87
C ASP A 490 -12.74 18.11 -83.61
N ASP A 491 -12.60 18.38 -84.93
CA ASP A 491 -13.57 18.25 -86.03
C ASP A 491 -13.91 16.77 -86.38
N ASP A 492 -15.19 16.56 -86.76
CA ASP A 492 -15.82 15.48 -87.57
C ASP A 492 -15.53 13.97 -87.28
#